data_AF-A0AB40C4V7-F1
#
_entry.id   AF-A0AB40C4V7-F1
#
_cell.length_a   1.000
_cell.length_b   1.000
_cell.length_c   1.000
_cell.angle_alpha   90.00
_cell.angle_beta   90.00
_cell.angle_gamma   90.00
#
_symmetry.space_group_name_H-M   'P 1'
#
loop_
_entity.id
_entity.type
_entity.pdbx_description
1 polymer ?
#
loop_
_entity_poly.entity_id
_entity_poly.type
_entity_poly.pdbx_seq_one_letter_code
_entity_poly.pdbx_strand_id
1 'polypeptide(L)'
;MAAGFKKDDIIILRIDGEDLKEFSESPQFEPEMISIFSGMDSSNASLCQCIAKALEQLTVEHGMPPSSDTWVFNNIIEPALQSLSLDQFLTVSQEIFLEEFRKLIDSITLRLQEKPVIVARNESIFDGSGIKKLLSDKAELNKMLEVAWRDLPTNQTQKISDSLSVALDRMADSANLPLCGNIPQVDTIVKEVLSTLNTTDQETLHEDEFKKTMTETLRHIMSRLEENPVFISSHSVVHEPMVTPFTESE
;
A
#
# COMPACT_ATOMS: atom_id res chain seq x y z
N MET A 1 0.78 24.18 -20.13
CA MET A 1 0.86 22.82 -20.72
C MET A 1 0.85 21.85 -19.56
N ALA A 2 -0.21 21.06 -19.42
CA ALA A 2 -0.42 20.21 -18.26
C ALA A 2 0.61 19.08 -18.24
N ALA A 3 1.35 18.95 -17.14
CA ALA A 3 2.27 17.86 -16.90
C ALA A 3 1.48 16.54 -16.96
N GLY A 4 1.93 15.64 -17.84
CA GLY A 4 1.40 14.29 -17.92
C GLY A 4 1.76 13.53 -16.66
N PHE A 5 0.86 13.57 -15.68
CA PHE A 5 0.77 12.53 -14.67
C PHE A 5 0.54 11.22 -15.44
N LYS A 6 1.52 10.33 -15.46
CA LYS A 6 1.19 8.90 -15.47
C LYS A 6 0.49 8.71 -14.12
N LYS A 7 -0.82 8.95 -14.12
CA LYS A 7 -1.67 8.57 -12.99
C LYS A 7 -1.41 7.08 -12.83
N ASP A 8 -1.06 6.67 -11.62
CA ASP A 8 -1.26 5.30 -11.21
C ASP A 8 -2.62 4.84 -11.78
N ASP A 9 -2.66 3.67 -12.41
CA ASP A 9 -3.89 3.19 -13.02
C ASP A 9 -4.85 2.86 -11.86
N ILE A 10 -5.68 3.85 -11.49
CA ILE A 10 -6.69 3.70 -10.45
C ILE A 10 -7.84 2.92 -11.08
N ILE A 11 -7.96 1.65 -10.71
CA ILE A 11 -9.07 0.80 -11.10
C ILE A 11 -10.14 0.90 -10.00
N ILE A 12 -11.32 1.38 -10.37
CA ILE A 12 -12.47 1.42 -9.45
C ILE A 12 -13.20 0.10 -9.53
N LEU A 13 -13.18 -0.66 -8.44
CA LEU A 13 -13.87 -1.92 -8.26
C LEU A 13 -15.14 -1.67 -7.44
N ARG A 14 -16.27 -2.23 -7.88
CA ARG A 14 -17.51 -2.24 -7.09
C ARG A 14 -17.66 -3.64 -6.52
N ILE A 15 -17.54 -3.74 -5.20
CA ILE A 15 -17.66 -4.99 -4.45
C ILE A 15 -19.09 -5.09 -3.92
N ASP A 16 -19.91 -5.91 -4.55
CA ASP A 16 -21.33 -6.13 -4.21
C ASP A 16 -21.63 -7.53 -3.68
N GLY A 17 -20.58 -8.33 -3.47
CA GLY A 17 -20.68 -9.68 -2.90
C GLY A 17 -20.85 -10.79 -3.94
N GLU A 18 -20.95 -10.50 -5.24
CA GLU A 18 -21.02 -11.55 -6.28
C GLU A 18 -19.74 -12.40 -6.30
N ASP A 19 -18.57 -11.75 -6.40
CA ASP A 19 -17.26 -12.42 -6.38
C ASP A 19 -17.02 -13.20 -5.07
N LEU A 20 -17.49 -12.65 -3.95
CA LEU A 20 -17.35 -13.29 -2.64
C LEU A 20 -18.20 -14.56 -2.52
N LYS A 21 -19.39 -14.53 -3.14
CA LYS A 21 -20.26 -15.70 -3.24
C LYS A 21 -19.66 -16.76 -4.17
N GLU A 22 -19.13 -16.36 -5.32
CA GLU A 22 -18.44 -17.29 -6.22
C GLU A 22 -17.25 -17.95 -5.53
N PHE A 23 -16.47 -17.18 -4.77
CA PHE A 23 -15.39 -17.72 -3.96
C PHE A 23 -15.88 -18.75 -2.93
N SER A 24 -16.97 -18.48 -2.20
CA SER A 24 -17.48 -19.41 -1.18
C SER A 24 -18.02 -20.72 -1.77
N GLU A 25 -18.57 -20.67 -2.99
CA GLU A 25 -19.04 -21.84 -3.75
C GLU A 25 -17.90 -22.57 -4.49
N SER A 26 -16.71 -21.98 -4.56
CA SER A 26 -15.56 -22.54 -5.26
C SER A 26 -14.96 -23.75 -4.53
N PRO A 27 -14.34 -24.71 -5.25
CA PRO A 27 -13.61 -25.81 -4.64
C PRO A 27 -12.32 -25.36 -3.92
N GLN A 28 -11.92 -24.09 -4.06
CA GLN A 28 -10.72 -23.53 -3.45
C GLN A 28 -10.98 -23.02 -2.03
N PHE A 29 -12.24 -22.75 -1.68
CA PHE A 29 -12.65 -22.22 -0.38
C PHE A 29 -12.19 -23.09 0.79
N GLU A 30 -12.60 -24.36 0.81
CA GLU A 30 -12.26 -25.27 1.91
C GLU A 30 -10.75 -25.47 2.10
N PRO A 31 -9.95 -25.82 1.07
CA PRO A 31 -8.51 -26.02 1.27
C PRO A 31 -7.79 -24.74 1.74
N GLU A 32 -8.23 -23.56 1.28
CA GLU A 32 -7.66 -22.29 1.71
C GLU A 32 -7.99 -21.98 3.17
N MET A 33 -9.26 -22.13 3.56
CA MET A 33 -9.70 -21.92 4.95
C MET A 33 -9.05 -22.92 5.91
N ILE A 34 -8.85 -24.17 5.50
CA ILE A 34 -8.13 -25.17 6.29
C ILE A 34 -6.65 -24.79 6.44
N SER A 35 -6.03 -24.29 5.37
CA SER A 35 -4.64 -23.82 5.44
C SER A 35 -4.50 -22.63 6.38
N ILE A 36 -5.44 -21.68 6.33
CA ILE A 36 -5.50 -20.52 7.21
C ILE A 36 -5.65 -20.97 8.66
N PHE A 37 -6.59 -21.88 8.94
CA PHE A 37 -6.84 -22.41 10.28
C PHE A 37 -5.62 -23.17 10.85
N SER A 38 -4.97 -24.00 10.03
CA SER A 38 -3.79 -24.78 10.43
C SER A 38 -2.56 -23.93 10.69
N GLY A 39 -2.46 -22.76 10.05
CA GLY A 39 -1.39 -21.78 10.27
C GLY A 39 -1.55 -20.97 11.56
N MET A 40 -2.65 -21.12 12.30
CA MET A 40 -2.88 -20.43 13.56
C MET A 40 -2.27 -21.23 14.72
N ASP A 41 -1.45 -20.61 15.57
CA ASP A 41 -0.94 -21.23 16.80
C ASP A 41 -2.10 -21.56 17.75
N SER A 42 -2.55 -22.81 17.70
CA SER A 42 -3.85 -23.29 18.16
C SER A 42 -3.91 -23.64 19.66
N SER A 43 -3.13 -22.98 20.52
CA SER A 43 -3.12 -23.38 21.93
C SER A 43 -4.27 -22.80 22.76
N ASN A 44 -4.93 -21.69 22.37
CA ASN A 44 -6.07 -21.10 23.12
C ASN A 44 -6.92 -20.06 22.32
N ALA A 45 -6.86 -20.02 20.99
CA ALA A 45 -7.60 -18.98 20.23
C ALA A 45 -9.12 -19.26 20.24
N SER A 46 -9.92 -18.22 20.48
CA SER A 46 -11.39 -18.33 20.38
C SER A 46 -11.84 -18.36 18.91
N LEU A 47 -13.05 -18.87 18.64
CA LEU A 47 -13.60 -18.92 17.28
C LEU A 47 -13.64 -17.52 16.64
N CYS A 48 -14.01 -16.49 17.42
CA CYS A 48 -13.96 -15.09 16.96
C CYS A 48 -12.57 -14.67 16.48
N GLN A 49 -11.51 -15.07 17.18
CA GLN A 49 -10.13 -14.74 16.79
C GLN A 49 -9.71 -15.49 15.53
N CYS A 50 -10.11 -16.75 15.39
CA CYS A 50 -9.87 -17.52 14.17
C CYS A 50 -10.57 -16.91 12.96
N ILE A 51 -11.84 -16.53 13.13
CA ILE A 51 -12.65 -15.87 12.10
C ILE A 51 -12.07 -14.50 11.73
N ALA A 52 -11.74 -13.66 12.71
CA ALA A 52 -11.17 -12.34 12.44
C ALA A 52 -9.86 -12.44 11.65
N LYS A 53 -8.97 -13.36 12.05
CA LYS A 53 -7.73 -13.62 11.32
C LYS A 53 -7.97 -14.16 9.92
N ALA A 54 -8.97 -15.01 9.72
CA ALA A 54 -9.31 -15.50 8.39
C ALA A 54 -9.89 -14.40 7.49
N LEU A 55 -10.71 -13.50 8.04
CA LEU A 55 -11.17 -12.31 7.33
C LEU A 55 -10.02 -11.35 6.95
N GLU A 56 -8.96 -11.27 7.76
CA GLU A 56 -7.76 -10.50 7.42
C GLU A 56 -6.97 -11.09 6.24
N GLN A 57 -7.12 -12.39 5.96
CA GLN A 57 -6.50 -13.04 4.79
C GLN A 57 -7.33 -12.88 3.52
N LEU A 58 -8.63 -12.59 3.64
CA LEU A 58 -9.48 -12.34 2.48
C LEU A 58 -9.22 -10.93 1.93
N THR A 59 -8.81 -10.90 0.68
CA THR A 59 -8.52 -9.67 -0.08
C THR A 59 -9.59 -9.36 -1.11
N VAL A 60 -9.42 -8.24 -1.82
CA VAL A 60 -10.29 -7.84 -2.93
C VAL A 60 -10.36 -8.90 -4.04
N GLU A 61 -9.32 -9.73 -4.21
CA GLU A 61 -9.35 -10.84 -5.18
C GLU A 61 -10.38 -11.92 -4.82
N HIS A 62 -10.76 -12.00 -3.54
CA HIS A 62 -11.80 -12.91 -3.05
C HIS A 62 -13.18 -12.24 -3.03
N GLY A 63 -13.32 -11.04 -3.58
CA GLY A 63 -14.55 -10.25 -3.47
C GLY A 63 -14.77 -9.62 -2.10
N MET A 64 -13.76 -9.57 -1.24
CA MET A 64 -13.85 -8.97 0.10
C MET A 64 -13.30 -7.53 0.06
N PRO A 65 -14.07 -6.51 0.49
CA PRO A 65 -13.50 -5.17 0.63
C PRO A 65 -12.47 -5.14 1.77
N PRO A 66 -11.51 -4.19 1.76
CA PRO A 66 -10.48 -4.09 2.80
C PRO A 66 -11.07 -4.07 4.21
N SER A 67 -10.82 -5.13 4.99
CA SER A 67 -11.39 -5.30 6.33
C SER A 67 -10.82 -4.33 7.37
N SER A 68 -9.68 -3.72 7.06
CA SER A 68 -9.06 -2.65 7.86
C SER A 68 -9.79 -1.31 7.77
N ASP A 69 -10.66 -1.11 6.77
CA ASP A 69 -11.43 0.14 6.65
C ASP A 69 -12.52 0.20 7.72
N THR A 70 -12.60 1.34 8.41
CA THR A 70 -13.52 1.54 9.54
C THR A 70 -14.99 1.47 9.11
N TRP A 71 -15.33 1.95 7.90
CA TRP A 71 -16.71 1.89 7.42
C TRP A 71 -17.09 0.46 7.10
N VAL A 72 -16.22 -0.30 6.42
CA VAL A 72 -16.42 -1.71 6.10
C VAL A 72 -16.60 -2.52 7.37
N PHE A 73 -15.74 -2.30 8.37
CA PHE A 73 -15.86 -2.99 9.64
C PHE A 73 -17.21 -2.73 10.31
N ASN A 74 -17.60 -1.47 10.51
CA ASN A 74 -18.80 -1.11 11.26
C ASN A 74 -20.12 -1.43 10.51
N ASN A 75 -20.12 -1.39 9.17
CA ASN A 75 -21.36 -1.54 8.39
C ASN A 75 -21.55 -2.93 7.79
N ILE A 76 -20.46 -3.67 7.56
CA ILE A 76 -20.48 -4.96 6.89
C ILE A 76 -20.03 -6.07 7.85
N ILE A 77 -18.82 -5.98 8.41
CA ILE A 77 -18.19 -7.07 9.17
C ILE A 77 -18.79 -7.24 10.56
N GLU A 78 -18.82 -6.19 11.38
CA GLU A 78 -19.34 -6.24 12.75
C GLU A 78 -20.80 -6.73 12.79
N PRO A 79 -21.71 -6.22 11.95
CA PRO A 79 -23.08 -6.71 11.91
C PRO A 79 -23.21 -8.16 11.40
N ALA A 80 -22.23 -8.67 10.65
CA ALA A 80 -22.17 -10.07 10.23
C ALA A 80 -21.63 -10.97 11.36
N LEU A 81 -20.61 -10.51 12.10
CA LEU A 81 -20.09 -11.21 13.29
C LEU A 81 -21.15 -11.32 14.39
N GLN A 82 -21.94 -10.26 14.63
CA GLN A 82 -23.04 -10.27 15.60
C GLN A 82 -24.18 -11.24 15.21
N SER A 83 -24.32 -11.56 13.92
CA SER A 83 -25.29 -12.56 13.47
C SER A 83 -24.86 -14.00 13.77
N LEU A 84 -23.57 -14.20 14.09
CA LEU A 84 -23.02 -15.50 14.43
C LEU A 84 -23.09 -15.75 15.93
N SER A 85 -23.31 -17.01 16.31
CA SER A 85 -23.37 -17.44 17.70
C SER A 85 -22.01 -17.96 18.20
N LEU A 86 -20.97 -17.13 18.07
CA LEU A 86 -19.58 -17.54 18.29
C LEU A 86 -19.22 -17.83 19.75
N ASP A 87 -19.97 -17.27 20.70
CA ASP A 87 -19.76 -17.44 22.15
C ASP A 87 -20.19 -18.82 22.69
N GLN A 88 -20.76 -19.68 21.85
CA GLN A 88 -21.28 -20.98 22.28
C GLN A 88 -20.25 -22.12 22.23
N PHE A 89 -19.08 -21.89 21.61
CA PHE A 89 -18.11 -22.96 21.34
C PHE A 89 -16.94 -22.94 22.33
N LEU A 90 -16.88 -23.96 23.19
CA LEU A 90 -15.79 -24.19 24.15
C LEU A 90 -14.51 -24.72 23.49
N THR A 91 -14.63 -25.37 22.33
CA THR A 91 -13.51 -25.90 21.54
C THR A 91 -13.79 -25.66 20.06
N VAL A 92 -12.84 -25.02 19.38
CA VAL A 92 -12.94 -24.75 17.94
C VAL A 92 -12.39 -25.97 17.19
N SER A 93 -13.27 -26.76 16.56
CA SER A 93 -12.85 -27.74 15.56
C SER A 93 -12.78 -27.09 14.17
N GLN A 94 -12.04 -27.72 13.27
CA GLN A 94 -11.90 -27.25 11.89
C GLN A 94 -13.26 -27.19 11.18
N GLU A 95 -14.13 -28.18 11.41
CA GLU A 95 -15.47 -28.25 10.81
C GLU A 95 -16.37 -27.13 11.32
N ILE A 96 -16.33 -26.84 12.62
CA ILE A 96 -17.08 -25.72 13.22
C ILE A 96 -16.59 -24.39 12.62
N PHE A 97 -15.27 -24.22 12.50
CA PHE A 97 -14.69 -23.03 11.89
C PHE A 97 -15.17 -22.85 10.45
N LEU A 98 -15.10 -23.89 9.62
CA LEU A 98 -15.53 -23.83 8.22
C LEU A 98 -17.03 -23.51 8.08
N GLU A 99 -17.88 -24.15 8.89
CA GLU A 99 -19.32 -23.93 8.84
C GLU A 99 -19.69 -22.51 9.27
N GLU A 100 -19.12 -22.02 10.38
CA GLU A 100 -19.40 -20.67 10.89
C GLU A 100 -18.78 -19.59 9.99
N PHE A 101 -17.61 -19.85 9.41
CA PHE A 101 -17.00 -18.93 8.45
C PHE A 101 -17.82 -18.86 7.15
N ARG A 102 -18.37 -19.98 6.66
CA ARG A 102 -19.28 -19.95 5.50
C ARG A 102 -20.53 -19.11 5.78
N LYS A 103 -21.16 -19.29 6.95
CA LYS A 103 -22.30 -18.45 7.39
C LYS A 103 -21.94 -16.98 7.46
N LEU A 104 -20.72 -16.67 7.92
CA LEU A 104 -20.21 -15.29 7.95
C LEU A 104 -20.13 -14.70 6.55
N ILE A 105 -19.52 -15.45 5.61
CA ILE A 105 -19.34 -15.02 4.23
C ILE A 105 -20.70 -14.80 3.56
N ASP A 106 -21.68 -15.66 3.81
CA ASP A 106 -23.05 -15.49 3.32
C ASP A 106 -23.69 -14.22 3.90
N SER A 107 -23.51 -13.95 5.20
CA SER A 107 -24.00 -12.75 5.87
C SER A 107 -23.34 -11.46 5.33
N ILE A 108 -22.02 -11.49 5.12
CA ILE A 108 -21.27 -10.40 4.49
C ILE A 108 -21.77 -10.18 3.05
N THR A 109 -21.95 -11.25 2.27
CA THR A 109 -22.45 -11.21 0.90
C THR A 109 -23.81 -10.50 0.82
N LEU A 110 -24.75 -10.86 1.68
CA LEU A 110 -26.07 -10.20 1.75
C LEU A 110 -25.95 -8.71 2.04
N ARG A 111 -25.05 -8.33 2.96
CA ARG A 111 -24.81 -6.92 3.30
C ARG A 111 -24.17 -6.14 2.16
N LEU A 112 -23.24 -6.76 1.42
CA LEU A 112 -22.62 -6.15 0.24
C LEU A 112 -23.63 -5.98 -0.91
N GLN A 113 -24.63 -6.87 -1.04
CA GLN A 113 -25.71 -6.70 -2.01
C GLN A 113 -26.59 -5.49 -1.66
N GLU A 114 -26.87 -5.27 -0.37
CA GLU A 114 -27.62 -4.09 0.10
C GLU A 114 -26.79 -2.80 0.03
N LYS A 115 -25.50 -2.89 0.36
CA LYS A 115 -24.57 -1.77 0.47
C LYS A 115 -23.25 -2.10 -0.22
N PRO A 116 -23.19 -1.99 -1.56
CA PRO A 116 -21.97 -2.28 -2.30
C PRO A 116 -20.87 -1.29 -1.92
N VAL A 117 -19.65 -1.80 -1.80
CA VAL A 117 -18.47 -1.02 -1.41
C VAL A 117 -17.66 -0.70 -2.66
N ILE A 118 -17.34 0.57 -2.86
CA ILE A 118 -16.45 1.00 -3.93
C ILE A 118 -15.01 0.95 -3.42
N VAL A 119 -14.15 0.20 -4.09
CA VAL A 119 -12.74 0.05 -3.75
C VAL A 119 -11.89 0.57 -4.90
N ALA A 120 -11.02 1.55 -4.63
CA ALA A 120 -9.99 1.97 -5.54
C ALA A 120 -8.77 1.03 -5.38
N ARG A 121 -8.46 0.29 -6.44
CA ARG A 121 -7.18 -0.41 -6.58
C ARG A 121 -6.19 0.54 -7.24
N ASN A 122 -5.08 0.78 -6.56
CA ASN A 122 -3.96 1.57 -7.04
C ASN A 122 -2.78 0.64 -7.33
N GLU A 123 -2.38 0.55 -8.58
CA GLU A 123 -1.18 -0.20 -8.97
C GLU A 123 -0.08 0.80 -9.35
N SER A 124 0.97 0.84 -8.53
CA SER A 124 2.15 1.67 -8.75
C SER A 124 3.32 0.79 -9.15
N ILE A 125 4.00 1.18 -10.24
CA ILE A 125 5.17 0.48 -10.77
C ILE A 125 6.37 1.42 -10.71
N PHE A 126 7.43 0.96 -10.05
CA PHE A 126 8.72 1.65 -9.97
C PHE A 126 9.75 0.87 -10.77
N ASP A 127 9.90 1.24 -12.05
CA ASP A 127 10.76 0.58 -13.06
C ASP A 127 11.97 1.45 -13.48
N GLY A 128 12.17 2.58 -12.82
CA GLY A 128 13.21 3.56 -13.16
C GLY A 128 12.88 4.45 -14.37
N SER A 129 11.75 4.25 -15.06
CA SER A 129 11.38 5.04 -16.24
C SER A 129 11.18 6.53 -15.94
N GLY A 130 10.67 6.88 -14.76
CA GLY A 130 10.53 8.26 -14.29
C GLY A 130 11.89 8.94 -14.11
N ILE A 131 12.84 8.25 -13.46
CA ILE A 131 14.21 8.75 -13.33
C ILE A 131 14.87 8.91 -14.69
N LYS A 132 14.71 7.94 -15.60
CA LYS A 132 15.24 8.00 -16.96
C LYS A 132 14.72 9.22 -17.73
N LYS A 133 13.42 9.54 -17.57
CA LYS A 133 12.79 10.73 -18.14
C LYS A 133 13.41 12.00 -17.56
N LEU A 134 13.54 12.08 -16.22
CA LEU A 134 14.15 13.22 -15.53
C LEU A 134 15.61 13.42 -15.95
N LEU A 135 16.40 12.36 -16.04
CA LEU A 135 17.80 12.40 -16.50
C LEU A 135 17.93 12.82 -17.98
N SER A 136 16.89 12.59 -18.79
CA SER A 136 16.86 13.00 -20.20
C SER A 136 16.53 14.49 -20.35
N ASP A 137 15.76 15.09 -19.44
CA ASP A 137 15.49 16.53 -19.40
C ASP A 137 16.51 17.25 -18.50
N LYS A 138 17.61 17.70 -19.13
CA LYS A 138 18.67 18.44 -18.43
C LYS A 138 18.19 19.74 -17.78
N ALA A 139 17.17 20.40 -18.33
CA ALA A 139 16.69 21.67 -17.81
C ALA A 139 15.84 21.45 -16.55
N GLU A 140 14.95 20.47 -16.59
CA GLU A 140 14.16 20.03 -15.44
C GLU A 140 15.06 19.47 -14.33
N LEU A 141 15.99 18.57 -14.67
CA LEU A 141 16.95 18.01 -13.72
C LEU A 141 17.75 19.11 -13.00
N ASN A 142 18.36 20.03 -13.75
CA ASN A 142 19.14 21.10 -13.14
C ASN A 142 18.28 21.97 -12.23
N LYS A 143 17.08 22.39 -12.68
CA LYS A 143 16.16 23.17 -11.85
C LYS A 143 15.81 22.45 -10.54
N MET A 144 15.56 21.14 -10.59
CA MET A 144 15.23 20.36 -9.41
C MET A 144 16.42 20.19 -8.47
N LEU A 145 17.63 20.00 -9.01
CA LEU A 145 18.85 19.96 -8.21
C LEU A 145 19.13 21.29 -7.50
N GLU A 146 18.89 22.44 -8.15
CA GLU A 146 18.99 23.77 -7.52
C GLU A 146 18.01 23.92 -6.34
N VAL A 147 16.76 23.52 -6.56
CA VAL A 147 15.71 23.58 -5.52
C VAL A 147 16.06 22.65 -4.37
N ALA A 148 16.46 21.42 -4.67
CA ALA A 148 16.86 20.44 -3.67
C ALA A 148 18.04 20.95 -2.83
N TRP A 149 19.07 21.51 -3.46
CA TRP A 149 20.24 22.09 -2.79
C TRP A 149 19.88 23.26 -1.87
N ARG A 150 19.07 24.21 -2.36
CA ARG A 150 18.62 25.36 -1.57
C ARG A 150 17.81 24.96 -0.34
N ASP A 151 17.02 23.91 -0.47
CA ASP A 151 16.10 23.44 0.57
C ASP A 151 16.78 22.43 1.51
N LEU A 152 18.08 22.15 1.36
CA LEU A 152 18.83 21.30 2.27
C LEU A 152 19.01 21.96 3.65
N PRO A 153 18.83 21.21 4.75
CA PRO A 153 19.14 21.71 6.07
C PRO A 153 20.65 21.92 6.20
N THR A 154 21.07 23.15 6.52
CA THR A 154 22.47 23.57 6.64
C THR A 154 23.13 23.09 7.95
N ASN A 155 22.81 21.88 8.41
CA ASN A 155 23.33 21.33 9.66
C ASN A 155 24.64 20.59 9.42
N GLN A 156 25.72 21.09 10.03
CA GLN A 156 27.10 20.60 9.86
C GLN A 156 27.36 19.17 10.41
N THR A 157 26.37 18.55 11.06
CA THR A 157 26.46 17.22 11.68
C THR A 157 25.68 16.12 10.96
N GLN A 158 25.00 16.43 9.85
CA GLN A 158 24.17 15.46 9.15
C GLN A 158 25.00 14.59 8.21
N LYS A 159 24.75 13.28 8.19
CA LYS A 159 25.43 12.37 7.25
C LYS A 159 25.04 12.76 5.82
N ILE A 160 25.97 12.62 4.88
CA ILE A 160 25.75 12.89 3.45
C ILE A 160 24.54 12.10 2.91
N SER A 161 24.40 10.83 3.34
CA SER A 161 23.23 10.00 3.02
C SER A 161 21.89 10.63 3.39
N ASP A 162 21.82 11.32 4.52
CA ASP A 162 20.58 11.90 5.01
C ASP A 162 20.22 13.13 4.18
N SER A 163 21.22 13.96 3.83
CA SER A 163 21.04 15.09 2.91
C SER A 163 20.63 14.65 1.51
N LEU A 164 21.23 13.56 1.01
CA LEU A 164 20.84 12.97 -0.28
C LEU A 164 19.42 12.38 -0.22
N SER A 165 19.01 11.77 0.90
CA SER A 165 17.64 11.25 1.05
C SER A 165 16.61 12.37 1.03
N VAL A 166 16.85 13.46 1.77
CA VAL A 166 15.98 14.66 1.77
C VAL A 166 15.89 15.27 0.37
N ALA A 167 17.00 15.33 -0.35
CA ALA A 167 17.00 15.84 -1.73
C ALA A 167 16.28 14.89 -2.71
N LEU A 168 16.40 13.57 -2.54
CA LEU A 168 15.62 12.60 -3.30
C LEU A 168 14.12 12.80 -3.08
N ASP A 169 13.68 13.05 -1.83
CA ASP A 169 12.28 13.33 -1.52
C ASP A 169 11.77 14.60 -2.22
N ARG A 170 12.61 15.64 -2.36
CA ARG A 170 12.27 16.85 -3.13
C ARG A 170 12.12 16.59 -4.62
N MET A 171 12.82 15.59 -5.13
CA MET A 171 12.82 15.22 -6.55
C MET A 171 11.88 14.04 -6.85
N ALA A 172 11.28 13.43 -5.83
CA ALA A 172 10.52 12.19 -5.91
C ALA A 172 9.38 12.27 -6.94
N ASP A 173 8.58 13.35 -6.89
CA ASP A 173 7.48 13.58 -7.84
C ASP A 173 7.97 13.65 -9.29
N SER A 174 9.12 14.28 -9.53
CA SER A 174 9.69 14.42 -10.89
C SER A 174 10.39 13.14 -11.35
N ALA A 175 10.92 12.36 -10.41
CA ALA A 175 11.59 11.08 -10.65
C ALA A 175 10.61 9.89 -10.70
N ASN A 176 9.32 10.11 -10.42
CA ASN A 176 8.31 9.08 -10.21
C ASN A 176 8.77 8.04 -9.17
N LEU A 177 9.34 8.52 -8.07
CA LEU A 177 9.76 7.73 -6.92
C LEU A 177 8.80 7.97 -5.75
N PRO A 178 8.62 6.98 -4.86
CA PRO A 178 7.94 7.23 -3.61
C PRO A 178 8.84 8.10 -2.71
N LEU A 179 8.22 8.81 -1.78
CA LEU A 179 8.98 9.44 -0.69
C LEU A 179 9.68 8.35 0.13
N CYS A 180 10.88 8.65 0.59
CA CYS A 180 11.65 7.78 1.47
C CYS A 180 10.83 7.45 2.72
N GLY A 181 10.66 6.17 3.02
CA GLY A 181 9.87 5.67 4.14
C GLY A 181 8.46 5.20 3.77
N ASN A 182 7.95 5.54 2.58
CA ASN A 182 6.61 5.12 2.16
C ASN A 182 6.58 3.67 1.66
N ILE A 183 7.65 3.22 0.98
CA ILE A 183 7.69 1.90 0.34
C ILE A 183 8.99 1.19 0.73
N PRO A 184 8.93 0.21 1.67
CA PRO A 184 10.12 -0.46 2.20
C PRO A 184 11.01 -1.11 1.14
N GLN A 185 10.44 -1.65 0.06
CA GLN A 185 11.23 -2.26 -1.02
C GLN A 185 12.06 -1.21 -1.78
N VAL A 186 11.46 -0.06 -2.12
CA VAL A 186 12.17 1.02 -2.81
C VAL A 186 13.18 1.68 -1.87
N ASP A 187 12.84 1.86 -0.60
CA ASP A 187 13.75 2.40 0.42
C ASP A 187 15.01 1.55 0.58
N THR A 188 14.87 0.23 0.48
CA THR A 188 16.01 -0.69 0.57
C THR A 188 16.98 -0.44 -0.58
N ILE A 189 16.47 -0.30 -1.81
CA ILE A 189 17.27 0.01 -3.00
C ILE A 189 17.96 1.38 -2.84
N VAL A 190 17.22 2.41 -2.39
CA VAL A 190 17.77 3.75 -2.18
C VAL A 190 18.88 3.72 -1.13
N LYS A 191 18.65 3.07 0.01
CA LYS A 191 19.65 2.94 1.09
C LYS A 191 20.89 2.18 0.64
N GLU A 192 20.74 1.11 -0.12
CA GLU A 192 21.87 0.37 -0.69
C GLU A 192 22.71 1.29 -1.58
N VAL A 193 22.09 2.01 -2.51
CA VAL A 193 22.79 2.96 -3.40
C VAL A 193 23.50 4.05 -2.59
N LEU A 194 22.82 4.69 -1.64
CA LEU A 194 23.42 5.72 -0.80
C LEU A 194 24.59 5.20 0.05
N SER A 195 24.52 3.96 0.53
CA SER A 195 25.60 3.35 1.29
C SER A 195 26.88 3.13 0.45
N THR A 196 26.74 2.84 -0.85
CA THR A 196 27.90 2.67 -1.75
C THR A 196 28.63 3.99 -2.04
N LEU A 197 27.92 5.12 -1.99
CA LEU A 197 28.45 6.46 -2.27
C LEU A 197 29.13 7.11 -1.05
N ASN A 198 28.77 6.69 0.17
CA ASN A 198 29.35 7.14 1.44
C ASN A 198 30.83 6.72 1.65
N THR A 199 31.51 6.20 0.63
CA THR A 199 32.94 5.84 0.69
C THR A 199 33.87 7.02 0.40
N THR A 200 33.34 8.19 0.04
CA THR A 200 34.12 9.40 -0.17
C THR A 200 34.18 10.18 1.14
N ASP A 201 35.40 10.38 1.65
CA ASP A 201 35.71 11.03 2.93
C ASP A 201 34.99 12.38 3.12
N GLN A 202 34.84 12.80 4.39
CA GLN A 202 34.22 14.04 4.86
C GLN A 202 34.84 15.32 4.26
N GLU A 203 34.64 15.54 2.96
CA GLU A 203 34.93 16.77 2.27
C GLU A 203 33.62 17.57 2.16
N THR A 204 33.72 18.89 2.31
CA THR A 204 32.56 19.78 2.23
C THR A 204 31.90 19.61 0.87
N LEU A 205 30.69 19.05 0.87
CA LEU A 205 29.90 18.85 -0.34
C LEU A 205 29.62 20.22 -0.97
N HIS A 206 30.34 20.54 -2.04
CA HIS A 206 30.08 21.74 -2.82
C HIS A 206 28.85 21.54 -3.70
N GLU A 207 28.20 22.63 -4.09
CA GLU A 207 26.98 22.58 -4.91
C GLU A 207 27.16 21.76 -6.20
N ASP A 208 28.29 21.92 -6.90
CA ASP A 208 28.60 21.15 -8.12
C ASP A 208 28.83 19.67 -7.84
N GLU A 209 29.46 19.35 -6.72
CA GLU A 209 29.70 17.98 -6.27
C GLU A 209 28.40 17.31 -5.83
N PHE A 210 27.51 18.07 -5.18
CA PHE A 210 26.17 17.62 -4.80
C PHE A 210 25.36 17.28 -6.04
N LYS A 211 25.32 18.20 -7.04
CA LYS A 211 24.60 17.98 -8.30
C LYS A 211 25.10 16.73 -9.02
N LYS A 212 26.43 16.55 -9.08
CA LYS A 212 27.05 15.39 -9.70
C LYS A 212 26.71 14.11 -8.95
N THR A 213 26.89 14.10 -7.63
CA THR A 213 26.61 12.93 -6.77
C THR A 213 25.14 12.56 -6.82
N MET A 214 24.22 13.52 -6.73
CA MET A 214 22.78 13.27 -6.84
C MET A 214 22.39 12.71 -8.21
N THR A 215 22.95 13.26 -9.29
CA THR A 215 22.72 12.73 -10.65
C THR A 215 23.21 11.29 -10.77
N GLU A 216 24.35 10.97 -10.14
CA GLU A 216 24.89 9.61 -10.10
C GLU A 216 24.03 8.68 -9.25
N THR A 217 23.56 9.12 -8.08
CA THR A 217 22.60 8.41 -7.23
C THR A 217 21.34 8.06 -8.00
N LEU A 218 20.74 9.03 -8.70
CA LEU A 218 19.56 8.81 -9.55
C LEU A 218 19.84 7.76 -10.63
N ARG A 219 21.00 7.81 -11.29
CA ARG A 219 21.39 6.81 -12.31
C ARG A 219 21.53 5.41 -11.70
N HIS A 220 22.10 5.29 -10.51
CA HIS A 220 22.23 4.00 -9.83
C HIS A 220 20.88 3.44 -9.40
N ILE A 221 20.00 4.26 -8.82
CA ILE A 221 18.62 3.86 -8.47
C ILE A 221 17.87 3.42 -9.74
N MET A 222 17.98 4.19 -10.83
CA MET A 222 17.39 3.85 -12.12
C MET A 222 17.86 2.48 -12.61
N SER A 223 19.17 2.22 -12.60
CA SER A 223 19.72 0.92 -13.03
C SER A 223 19.18 -0.24 -12.18
N ARG A 224 19.05 -0.04 -10.87
CA ARG A 224 18.50 -1.08 -9.96
C ARG A 224 17.02 -1.35 -10.19
N LEU A 225 16.23 -0.31 -10.43
CA LEU A 225 14.80 -0.46 -10.73
C LEU A 225 14.56 -1.00 -12.15
N GLU A 226 15.44 -0.74 -13.12
CA GLU A 226 15.40 -1.37 -14.44
C GLU A 226 15.76 -2.87 -14.38
N GLU A 227 16.70 -3.26 -13.50
CA GLU A 227 17.05 -4.67 -13.25
C GLU A 227 15.94 -5.42 -12.51
N ASN A 228 15.36 -4.81 -11.47
CA ASN A 228 14.31 -5.39 -10.63
C ASN A 228 13.22 -4.35 -10.33
N PRO A 229 12.18 -4.25 -11.18
CA PRO A 229 11.07 -3.34 -10.95
C PRO A 229 10.28 -3.71 -9.69
N VAL A 230 9.82 -2.69 -8.95
CA VAL A 230 8.97 -2.86 -7.77
C VAL A 230 7.52 -2.62 -8.14
N PHE A 231 6.65 -3.59 -7.86
CA PHE A 231 5.21 -3.52 -8.09
C PHE A 231 4.49 -3.41 -6.75
N ILE A 232 3.66 -2.38 -6.59
CA ILE A 232 2.87 -2.17 -5.38
C ILE A 232 1.40 -2.08 -5.78
N SER A 233 0.59 -2.99 -5.25
CA SER A 233 -0.86 -2.94 -5.35
C SER A 233 -1.42 -2.53 -3.99
N SER A 234 -2.22 -1.47 -3.95
CA SER A 234 -2.93 -1.01 -2.76
C SER A 234 -4.43 -0.95 -3.04
N HIS A 235 -5.25 -1.31 -2.08
CA HIS A 235 -6.70 -1.29 -2.18
C HIS A 235 -7.27 -0.38 -1.09
N SER A 236 -8.00 0.66 -1.48
CA SER A 236 -8.59 1.65 -0.57
C SER A 236 -10.08 1.80 -0.82
N VAL A 237 -10.88 1.88 0.23
CA VAL A 237 -12.33 2.12 0.11
C VAL A 237 -12.57 3.58 -0.30
N VAL A 238 -13.34 3.79 -1.36
CA VAL A 238 -13.75 5.11 -1.81
C VAL A 238 -14.96 5.53 -1.01
N HIS A 239 -14.74 6.46 -0.10
CA HIS A 239 -15.82 7.15 0.61
C HIS A 239 -16.35 8.26 -0.30
N GLU A 240 -17.64 8.22 -0.65
CA GLU A 240 -18.27 9.41 -1.22
C GLU A 240 -18.10 10.57 -0.23
N PRO A 241 -17.68 11.76 -0.69
CA PRO A 241 -17.58 12.91 0.20
C PRO A 241 -18.97 13.18 0.75
N MET A 242 -19.12 12.99 2.06
CA MET A 242 -20.33 13.35 2.79
C MET A 242 -20.57 14.83 2.53
N VAL A 243 -21.56 15.16 1.71
CA VAL A 243 -22.09 16.52 1.60
C VAL A 243 -22.65 16.82 2.97
N THR A 244 -21.85 17.47 3.82
CA THR A 244 -22.36 18.05 5.06
C THR A 244 -23.44 19.03 4.63
N PRO A 245 -24.71 18.85 5.04
CA PRO A 245 -25.70 19.90 4.82
C PRO A 245 -25.18 21.12 5.57
N PHE A 246 -24.81 22.16 4.82
CA PHE A 246 -24.55 23.47 5.38
C PHE A 246 -25.83 23.90 6.11
N THR A 247 -25.85 23.74 7.44
CA THR A 247 -26.83 24.43 8.26
C THR A 247 -26.44 25.89 8.28
N GLU A 248 -26.99 26.66 7.34
CA GLU A 248 -27.14 28.11 7.48
C GLU A 248 -28.02 28.34 8.71
N SER A 249 -27.40 28.71 9.82
CA SER A 249 -28.09 29.32 10.95
C SER A 249 -28.16 30.83 10.69
N GLU A 250 -29.36 31.31 10.36
CA GLU A 250 -29.78 32.73 10.48
C GLU A 250 -29.71 33.24 11.91
#